data_AF-A0A6P0XRI4-F1
#
_entry.id   AF-A0A6P0XRI4-F1
#
_cell.length_a   1.000
_cell.length_b   1.000
_cell.length_c   1.000
_cell.angle_alpha   90.00
_cell.angle_beta   90.00
_cell.angle_gamma   90.00
#
_symmetry.space_group_name_H-M   'P 1'
#
loop_
_entity.id
_entity.type
_entity.pdbx_description
1 polymer ?
#
loop_
_entity_poly.entity_id
_entity_poly.type
_entity_poly.pdbx_seq_one_letter_code
_entity_poly.pdbx_strand_id
1 'polypeptide(L)'
;MKFNVLTTGFFAGLILSLSNINKAVTFPSKSVDSLAQSQDIAMLAKLTPTQVEKLVNLEKNNQVDKVIVPTYIPPEFKVDKLEVGGGYYYIIYRNSNNLCFYFSYSNHFIFNSQDAEVVGIEINLPVIGTAYLYTKKSHRVSIPSTILVKSYSAQERFEFISPCLMTENWGKTITTPEAVKIVESLQYLNP
;
A
#
# COMPACT_ATOMS: atom_id res chain seq x y z
N MET A 1 73.43 59.78 1.67
CA MET A 1 74.12 58.48 1.87
C MET A 1 73.22 57.37 1.32
N LYS A 2 73.86 56.36 0.71
CA LYS A 2 73.38 55.08 0.15
C LYS A 2 72.20 54.45 0.94
N PHE A 3 71.25 53.66 0.40
CA PHE A 3 71.39 52.42 -0.39
C PHE A 3 70.06 51.99 -1.05
N ASN A 4 70.19 51.29 -2.19
CA ASN A 4 69.24 50.36 -2.82
C ASN A 4 68.64 49.35 -1.83
N VAL A 5 67.40 48.89 -2.05
CA VAL A 5 67.06 47.44 -2.17
C VAL A 5 65.85 47.25 -3.09
N LEU A 6 66.06 46.37 -4.07
CA LEU A 6 65.15 45.79 -5.04
C LEU A 6 64.39 44.61 -4.39
N THR A 7 63.07 44.47 -4.57
CA THR A 7 62.37 43.21 -4.30
C THR A 7 61.37 42.89 -5.40
N THR A 8 61.80 42.00 -6.28
CA THR A 8 61.01 41.18 -7.20
C THR A 8 60.26 40.09 -6.43
N GLY A 9 58.99 39.87 -6.75
CA GLY A 9 58.20 38.75 -6.25
C GLY A 9 57.20 38.27 -7.29
N PHE A 10 57.43 37.05 -7.78
CA PHE A 10 56.75 36.32 -8.85
C PHE A 10 55.23 36.19 -8.65
N PHE A 11 54.43 36.50 -9.70
CA PHE A 11 53.08 35.97 -9.86
C PHE A 11 53.15 34.58 -10.49
N ALA A 12 52.94 33.54 -9.69
CA ALA A 12 52.70 32.19 -10.19
C ALA A 12 51.29 32.13 -10.81
N GLY A 13 51.23 32.03 -12.14
CA GLY A 13 50.01 31.76 -12.88
C GLY A 13 49.57 30.32 -12.66
N LEU A 14 48.48 30.13 -11.92
CA LEU A 14 47.79 28.86 -11.78
C LEU A 14 46.88 28.65 -13.00
N ILE A 15 47.34 27.91 -14.00
CA ILE A 15 46.49 27.45 -15.10
C ILE A 15 45.76 26.19 -14.63
N LEU A 16 44.53 26.35 -14.15
CA LEU A 16 43.63 25.22 -13.92
C LEU A 16 43.07 24.76 -15.28
N SER A 17 43.59 23.64 -15.75
CA SER A 17 43.06 22.86 -16.87
C SER A 17 41.61 22.46 -16.58
N LEU A 18 40.65 23.11 -17.26
CA LEU A 18 39.26 22.67 -17.37
C LEU A 18 39.19 21.50 -18.36
N SER A 19 39.50 20.30 -17.88
CA SER A 19 39.18 19.05 -18.58
C SER A 19 38.35 18.16 -17.66
N ASN A 20 37.15 18.62 -17.30
CA ASN A 20 36.12 17.74 -16.76
C ASN A 20 35.02 17.57 -17.80
N ILE A 21 35.14 16.42 -18.44
CA ILE A 21 34.20 15.73 -19.32
C ILE A 21 32.78 15.86 -18.76
N ASN A 22 31.89 16.44 -19.55
CA ASN A 22 30.45 16.29 -19.40
C ASN A 22 30.09 14.80 -19.53
N LYS A 23 30.17 14.04 -18.44
CA LYS A 23 29.40 12.81 -18.31
C LYS A 23 27.96 13.25 -18.13
N ALA A 24 27.20 13.25 -19.22
CA ALA A 24 25.75 13.25 -19.14
C ALA A 24 25.34 12.03 -18.31
N VAL A 25 24.98 12.28 -17.05
CA VAL A 25 24.32 11.29 -16.20
C VAL A 25 22.91 11.19 -16.74
N THR A 26 22.68 10.23 -17.62
CA THR A 26 21.32 9.81 -17.97
C THR A 26 20.72 9.17 -16.72
N PHE A 27 19.85 9.90 -16.03
CA PHE A 27 18.97 9.32 -15.04
C PHE A 27 18.06 8.32 -15.77
N PRO A 28 17.98 7.06 -15.34
CA PRO A 28 16.98 6.15 -15.88
C PRO A 28 15.60 6.77 -15.67
N SER A 29 14.79 6.77 -16.72
CA SER A 29 13.43 7.30 -16.76
C SER A 29 12.55 6.46 -15.83
N LYS A 30 12.54 6.82 -14.54
CA LYS A 30 11.77 6.15 -13.48
C LYS A 30 10.25 6.17 -13.73
N SER A 31 9.77 7.02 -14.64
CA SER A 31 8.35 7.26 -14.90
C SER A 31 7.68 6.25 -15.83
N VAL A 32 8.44 5.56 -16.68
CA VAL A 32 7.87 4.55 -17.60
C VAL A 32 7.72 3.21 -16.89
N ASP A 33 8.69 2.86 -16.05
CA ASP A 33 8.69 1.61 -15.28
C ASP A 33 7.59 1.57 -14.20
N SER A 34 7.28 2.72 -13.58
CA SER A 34 6.26 2.78 -12.52
C SER A 34 4.83 2.57 -13.03
N LEU A 35 4.52 3.02 -14.26
CA LEU A 35 3.19 2.84 -14.84
C LEU A 35 2.95 1.39 -15.27
N ALA A 36 3.94 0.76 -15.89
CA ALA A 36 3.86 -0.66 -16.25
C ALA A 36 3.69 -1.53 -15.00
N GLN A 37 4.47 -1.27 -13.95
CA GLN A 37 4.37 -1.98 -12.68
C GLN A 37 3.00 -1.78 -12.00
N SER A 38 2.44 -0.57 -12.06
CA SER A 38 1.09 -0.30 -11.53
C SER A 38 0.01 -1.09 -12.27
N GLN A 39 0.14 -1.25 -13.59
CA GLN A 39 -0.79 -2.06 -14.39
C GLN A 39 -0.70 -3.55 -14.06
N ASP A 40 0.52 -4.08 -13.84
CA ASP A 40 0.72 -5.46 -13.42
C ASP A 40 0.08 -5.73 -12.05
N ILE A 41 0.29 -4.83 -11.09
CA ILE A 41 -0.30 -4.92 -9.74
C ILE A 41 -1.83 -4.83 -9.82
N ALA A 42 -2.37 -3.93 -10.64
CA ALA A 42 -3.81 -3.80 -10.86
C ALA A 42 -4.43 -5.08 -11.45
N MET A 43 -3.75 -5.69 -12.42
CA MET A 43 -4.20 -6.94 -13.05
C MET A 43 -4.24 -8.08 -12.04
N LEU A 44 -3.19 -8.21 -11.22
CA LEU A 44 -3.12 -9.20 -10.13
C LEU A 44 -4.22 -8.99 -9.08
N ALA A 45 -4.52 -7.73 -8.75
CA ALA A 45 -5.64 -7.34 -7.89
C ALA A 45 -7.03 -7.49 -8.55
N LYS A 46 -7.09 -7.97 -9.80
CA LYS A 46 -8.32 -8.12 -10.60
C LYS A 46 -9.13 -6.83 -10.71
N LEU A 47 -8.44 -5.69 -10.75
CA LEU A 47 -9.06 -4.38 -10.94
C LEU A 47 -9.26 -4.10 -12.43
N THR A 48 -10.39 -3.49 -12.75
CA THR A 48 -10.65 -2.92 -14.07
C THR A 48 -9.93 -1.57 -14.23
N PRO A 49 -9.64 -1.11 -15.47
CA PRO A 49 -9.01 0.18 -15.69
C PRO A 49 -9.71 1.36 -15.00
N THR A 50 -11.05 1.39 -15.02
CA THR A 50 -11.84 2.43 -14.34
C THR A 50 -11.71 2.37 -12.81
N GLN A 51 -11.54 1.18 -12.23
CA GLN A 51 -11.30 1.02 -10.80
C GLN A 51 -9.89 1.50 -10.41
N VAL A 52 -8.89 1.18 -11.23
CA VAL A 52 -7.52 1.69 -11.06
C VAL A 52 -7.52 3.22 -11.10
N GLU A 53 -8.18 3.81 -12.08
CA GLU A 53 -8.26 5.27 -12.20
C GLU A 53 -8.86 5.92 -10.94
N LYS A 54 -9.97 5.38 -10.41
CA LYS A 54 -10.58 5.87 -9.17
C LYS A 54 -9.61 5.83 -7.99
N LEU A 55 -8.89 4.73 -7.83
CA LEU A 55 -7.93 4.54 -6.75
C LEU A 55 -6.72 5.48 -6.89
N VAL A 56 -6.12 5.53 -8.08
CA VAL A 56 -4.97 6.42 -8.38
C VAL A 56 -5.34 7.90 -8.19
N ASN A 57 -6.59 8.28 -8.49
CA ASN A 57 -7.07 9.64 -8.25
C ASN A 57 -7.13 10.00 -6.76
N LEU A 58 -7.23 9.04 -5.84
CA LEU A 58 -7.12 9.32 -4.41
C LEU A 58 -5.71 9.78 -4.05
N GLU A 59 -4.68 9.09 -4.55
CA GLU A 59 -3.27 9.47 -4.33
C GLU A 59 -2.99 10.84 -4.96
N LYS A 60 -3.37 11.05 -6.22
CA LYS A 60 -3.12 12.30 -6.95
C LYS A 60 -3.76 13.52 -6.28
N ASN A 61 -4.90 13.33 -5.63
CA ASN A 61 -5.61 14.39 -4.93
C ASN A 61 -5.20 14.53 -3.46
N ASN A 62 -4.15 13.81 -3.02
CA ASN A 62 -3.68 13.76 -1.63
C ASN A 62 -4.82 13.36 -0.65
N GLN A 63 -5.76 12.55 -1.12
CA GLN A 63 -6.81 12.01 -0.27
C GLN A 63 -6.33 10.79 0.49
N VAL A 64 -5.38 10.03 -0.05
CA VAL A 64 -4.64 8.96 0.63
C VAL A 64 -3.17 9.07 0.25
N ASP A 65 -2.26 8.66 1.12
CA ASP A 65 -0.82 8.75 0.83
C ASP A 65 -0.41 7.72 -0.23
N LYS A 66 -0.88 6.48 -0.04
CA LYS A 66 -0.68 5.36 -0.95
C LYS A 66 -1.89 4.44 -0.97
N VAL A 67 -2.23 3.94 -2.14
CA VAL A 67 -3.20 2.86 -2.33
C VAL A 67 -2.46 1.53 -2.21
N ILE A 68 -3.04 0.65 -1.42
CA ILE A 68 -2.58 -0.71 -1.18
C ILE A 68 -3.63 -1.66 -1.74
N VAL A 69 -3.23 -2.72 -2.41
CA VAL A 69 -4.14 -3.74 -2.94
C VAL A 69 -3.56 -5.14 -2.74
N PRO A 70 -4.40 -6.16 -2.49
CA PRO A 70 -3.93 -7.55 -2.52
C PRO A 70 -3.63 -7.98 -3.96
N THR A 71 -2.45 -8.57 -4.18
CA THR A 71 -2.04 -9.10 -5.50
C THR A 71 -2.29 -10.60 -5.65
N TYR A 72 -2.57 -11.30 -4.56
CA TYR A 72 -3.13 -12.65 -4.57
C TYR A 72 -4.63 -12.57 -4.29
N ILE A 73 -5.42 -12.83 -5.31
CA ILE A 73 -6.88 -13.01 -5.20
C ILE A 73 -7.18 -14.49 -5.49
N PRO A 74 -7.86 -15.22 -4.59
CA PRO A 74 -8.16 -16.63 -4.82
C PRO A 74 -8.87 -16.85 -6.16
N PRO A 75 -8.73 -18.05 -6.77
CA PRO A 75 -9.49 -18.42 -7.95
C PRO A 75 -10.99 -18.14 -7.77
N GLU A 76 -11.69 -17.79 -8.84
CA GLU A 76 -13.15 -17.49 -8.86
C GLU A 76 -13.60 -16.21 -8.15
N PHE A 77 -12.78 -15.61 -7.29
CA PHE A 77 -13.09 -14.29 -6.72
C PHE A 77 -12.87 -13.19 -7.77
N LYS A 78 -13.75 -12.20 -7.76
CA LYS A 78 -13.66 -10.96 -8.55
C LYS A 78 -14.01 -9.77 -7.69
N VAL A 79 -13.62 -8.58 -8.12
CA VAL A 79 -14.10 -7.34 -7.48
C VAL A 79 -15.61 -7.25 -7.68
N ASP A 80 -16.33 -7.26 -6.57
CA ASP A 80 -17.79 -7.13 -6.48
C ASP A 80 -18.18 -5.66 -6.33
N LYS A 81 -17.45 -4.92 -5.49
CA LYS A 81 -17.67 -3.51 -5.23
C LYS A 81 -16.35 -2.80 -4.95
N LEU A 82 -16.22 -1.58 -5.49
CA LEU A 82 -15.20 -0.61 -5.10
C LEU A 82 -15.93 0.67 -4.68
N GLU A 83 -15.63 1.17 -3.50
CA GLU A 83 -16.09 2.47 -3.02
C GLU A 83 -14.89 3.32 -2.61
N VAL A 84 -14.97 4.61 -2.94
CA VAL A 84 -13.91 5.60 -2.69
C VAL A 84 -14.57 6.87 -2.18
N GLY A 85 -13.93 7.57 -1.24
CA GLY A 85 -14.39 8.88 -0.78
C GLY A 85 -13.52 9.44 0.32
N GLY A 86 -13.50 10.76 0.55
CA GLY A 86 -13.02 11.41 1.79
C GLY A 86 -11.74 10.88 2.46
N GLY A 87 -10.78 10.35 1.70
CA GLY A 87 -9.56 9.72 2.23
C GLY A 87 -9.70 8.27 2.73
N TYR A 88 -10.69 7.56 2.21
CA TYR A 88 -10.84 6.12 2.36
C TYR A 88 -11.18 5.46 1.03
N TYR A 89 -10.92 4.16 0.98
CA TYR A 89 -11.49 3.27 -0.02
C TYR A 89 -11.74 1.92 0.60
N TYR A 90 -12.63 1.15 -0.01
CA TYR A 90 -12.74 -0.27 0.27
C TYR A 90 -13.10 -1.06 -0.98
N ILE A 91 -12.63 -2.30 -1.02
CA ILE A 91 -12.80 -3.24 -2.13
C ILE A 91 -13.41 -4.51 -1.57
N ILE A 92 -14.56 -4.92 -2.09
CA ILE A 92 -15.19 -6.20 -1.78
C ILE A 92 -14.85 -7.17 -2.92
N TYR A 93 -14.35 -8.35 -2.55
CA TYR A 93 -14.17 -9.47 -3.46
C TYR A 93 -15.20 -10.55 -3.15
N ARG A 94 -15.85 -11.08 -4.19
CA ARG A 94 -16.87 -12.12 -4.06
C ARG A 94 -16.71 -13.18 -5.16
N ASN A 95 -17.04 -14.43 -4.85
CA ASN A 95 -17.15 -15.50 -5.84
C ASN A 95 -18.61 -15.92 -6.07
N SER A 96 -18.84 -16.85 -6.99
CA SER A 96 -20.17 -17.39 -7.33
C SER A 96 -20.88 -18.08 -6.16
N ASN A 97 -20.13 -18.57 -5.17
CA ASN A 97 -20.64 -19.23 -3.97
C ASN A 97 -21.01 -18.24 -2.84
N ASN A 98 -21.00 -16.94 -3.12
CA ASN A 98 -21.25 -15.88 -2.14
C ASN A 98 -20.24 -15.88 -0.96
N LEU A 99 -19.07 -16.49 -1.12
CA LEU A 99 -17.94 -16.24 -0.23
C LEU A 99 -17.40 -14.85 -0.55
N CYS A 100 -17.11 -14.06 0.49
CA CYS A 100 -16.54 -12.74 0.30
C CYS A 100 -15.53 -12.37 1.38
N PHE A 101 -14.69 -11.42 1.02
CA PHE A 101 -13.85 -10.67 1.94
C PHE A 101 -13.81 -9.22 1.44
N TYR A 102 -13.50 -8.30 2.34
CA TYR A 102 -13.23 -6.92 1.95
C TYR A 102 -11.91 -6.44 2.52
N PHE A 103 -11.34 -5.50 1.79
CA PHE A 103 -10.18 -4.72 2.17
C PHE A 103 -10.59 -3.25 2.29
N SER A 104 -10.22 -2.54 3.36
CA SER A 104 -10.39 -1.10 3.45
C SER A 104 -9.14 -0.40 3.98
N TYR A 105 -8.98 0.84 3.54
CA TYR A 105 -7.97 1.75 4.05
C TYR A 105 -8.60 3.12 4.27
N SER A 106 -8.15 3.83 5.32
CA SER A 106 -8.60 5.18 5.66
C SER A 106 -7.47 5.97 6.32
N ASN A 107 -7.25 7.23 5.91
CA ASN A 107 -6.25 8.13 6.52
C ASN A 107 -6.83 9.16 7.51
N HIS A 108 -8.16 9.18 7.70
CA HIS A 108 -8.84 10.12 8.61
C HIS A 108 -9.40 9.43 9.87
N PHE A 109 -8.83 8.30 10.28
CA PHE A 109 -9.42 7.53 11.35
C PHE A 109 -8.83 7.91 12.72
N ILE A 110 -9.61 8.64 13.53
CA ILE A 110 -9.36 8.78 14.97
C ILE A 110 -10.07 7.62 15.67
N PHE A 111 -9.34 6.62 16.17
CA PHE A 111 -9.95 5.56 16.99
C PHE A 111 -9.57 5.65 18.46
N ASN A 112 -10.60 5.84 19.29
CA ASN A 112 -10.71 5.24 20.62
C ASN A 112 -11.49 3.93 20.47
N SER A 113 -10.82 2.81 20.21
CA SER A 113 -11.42 1.50 20.50
C SER A 113 -10.33 0.55 20.97
N GLN A 114 -10.31 0.31 22.28
CA GLN A 114 -9.65 -0.87 22.84
C GLN A 114 -10.53 -2.08 22.48
N ASP A 115 -10.28 -2.71 21.35
CA ASP A 115 -10.83 -4.04 21.10
C ASP A 115 -9.92 -5.05 21.81
N ALA A 116 -10.42 -5.54 22.95
CA ALA A 116 -9.86 -6.68 23.65
C ALA A 116 -10.15 -7.97 22.87
N GLU A 117 -9.11 -8.58 22.30
CA GLU A 117 -8.85 -10.04 22.24
C GLU A 117 -7.54 -10.29 21.49
N VAL A 118 -6.53 -10.81 22.20
CA VAL A 118 -5.10 -10.82 21.78
C VAL A 118 -4.65 -12.15 21.15
N VAL A 119 -5.57 -13.08 20.88
CA VAL A 119 -5.22 -14.37 20.26
C VAL A 119 -5.31 -14.22 18.74
N GLY A 120 -4.17 -13.91 18.13
CA GLY A 120 -4.02 -13.78 16.68
C GLY A 120 -2.76 -14.47 16.16
N ILE A 121 -2.73 -14.76 14.87
CA ILE A 121 -1.53 -15.22 14.16
C ILE A 121 -0.77 -13.97 13.73
N GLU A 122 0.48 -13.82 14.15
CA GLU A 122 1.35 -12.77 13.65
C GLU A 122 1.62 -12.99 12.16
N ILE A 123 1.46 -11.94 11.36
CA ILE A 123 1.66 -11.95 9.92
C ILE A 123 2.49 -10.73 9.51
N ASN A 124 3.36 -10.90 8.51
CA ASN A 124 4.18 -9.81 7.99
C ASN A 124 3.52 -9.22 6.73
N LEU A 125 3.12 -7.95 6.80
CA LEU A 125 2.56 -7.24 5.66
C LEU A 125 3.68 -6.49 4.95
N PRO A 126 3.97 -6.77 3.66
CA PRO A 126 5.08 -6.14 2.95
C PRO A 126 5.06 -4.60 2.98
N VAL A 127 3.86 -4.02 3.03
CA VAL A 127 3.63 -2.57 2.97
C VAL A 127 3.36 -1.91 4.32
N ILE A 128 2.90 -2.66 5.32
CA ILE A 128 2.41 -2.10 6.62
C ILE A 128 3.25 -2.61 7.80
N GLY A 129 4.10 -3.62 7.60
CA GLY A 129 4.88 -4.28 8.65
C GLY A 129 4.08 -5.37 9.38
N THR A 130 4.44 -5.65 10.63
CA THR A 130 3.81 -6.71 11.41
C THR A 130 2.36 -6.36 11.76
N ALA A 131 1.45 -7.30 11.50
CA ALA A 131 0.06 -7.24 11.94
C ALA A 131 -0.37 -8.58 12.54
N TYR A 132 -1.58 -8.62 13.10
CA TYR A 132 -2.15 -9.83 13.66
C TYR A 132 -3.45 -10.18 12.96
N LEU A 133 -3.56 -11.44 12.55
CA LEU A 133 -4.77 -12.05 12.01
C LEU A 133 -5.58 -12.67 13.15
N TYR A 134 -6.75 -12.11 13.44
CA TYR A 134 -7.63 -12.60 14.50
C TYR A 134 -8.78 -13.40 13.92
N THR A 135 -9.20 -14.43 14.64
CA THR A 135 -10.44 -15.15 14.36
C THR A 135 -11.44 -14.88 15.47
N LYS A 136 -12.40 -14.00 15.24
CA LYS A 136 -13.46 -13.68 16.19
C LYS A 136 -14.61 -14.66 16.04
N LYS A 137 -14.83 -15.49 17.06
CA LYS A 137 -16.00 -16.38 17.13
C LYS A 137 -17.19 -15.58 17.65
N SER A 138 -18.30 -15.59 16.94
CA SER A 138 -19.54 -15.03 17.48
C SER A 138 -20.17 -16.01 18.46
N HIS A 139 -20.61 -15.52 19.62
CA HIS A 139 -21.35 -16.32 20.60
C HIS A 139 -22.77 -16.69 20.12
N ARG A 140 -23.24 -16.11 19.02
CA ARG A 140 -24.51 -16.50 18.39
C ARG A 140 -24.25 -17.65 17.43
N VAL A 141 -24.89 -18.78 17.68
CA VAL A 141 -24.73 -20.10 17.02
C VAL A 141 -24.86 -20.06 15.48
N SER A 142 -25.40 -18.98 14.92
CA SER A 142 -25.64 -18.80 13.48
C SER A 142 -24.70 -17.82 12.78
N ILE A 143 -23.76 -17.16 13.47
CA ILE A 143 -22.87 -16.16 12.86
C ILE A 143 -21.50 -16.78 12.59
N PRO A 144 -21.05 -16.83 11.31
CA PRO A 144 -19.73 -17.35 10.97
C PRO A 144 -18.61 -16.61 11.69
N SER A 145 -17.52 -17.34 11.98
CA SER A 145 -16.33 -16.73 12.58
C SER A 145 -15.77 -15.66 11.64
N THR A 146 -15.40 -14.51 12.17
CA THR A 146 -14.83 -13.42 11.37
C THR A 146 -13.31 -13.52 11.42
N ILE A 147 -12.67 -13.52 10.27
CA ILE A 147 -11.23 -13.31 10.16
C ILE A 147 -11.01 -11.82 9.94
N LEU A 148 -10.17 -11.21 10.79
CA LEU A 148 -9.87 -9.79 10.67
C LEU A 148 -8.38 -9.48 10.87
N VAL A 149 -7.90 -8.50 10.13
CA VAL A 149 -6.62 -7.82 10.38
C VAL A 149 -6.95 -6.36 10.54
N LYS A 150 -6.46 -5.76 11.62
CA LYS A 150 -6.54 -4.32 11.86
C LYS A 150 -5.14 -3.84 12.15
N SER A 151 -4.62 -2.95 11.32
CA SER A 151 -3.40 -2.22 11.63
C SER A 151 -3.74 -0.75 11.80
N TYR A 152 -3.30 -0.19 12.92
CA TYR A 152 -3.49 1.21 13.28
C TYR A 152 -2.12 1.87 13.37
N SER A 153 -1.87 2.81 12.46
CA SER A 153 -0.88 3.86 12.73
C SER A 153 -1.61 5.07 13.29
N ALA A 154 -0.89 6.09 13.78
CA ALA A 154 -1.51 7.30 14.33
C ALA A 154 -2.43 8.03 13.32
N GLN A 155 -2.31 7.72 12.02
CA GLN A 155 -3.00 8.41 10.94
C GLN A 155 -3.71 7.45 9.98
N GLU A 156 -3.40 6.16 9.99
CA GLU A 156 -3.91 5.22 9.00
C GLU A 156 -4.57 4.02 9.66
N ARG A 157 -5.66 3.56 9.04
CA ARG A 157 -6.33 2.32 9.38
C ARG A 157 -6.37 1.42 8.16
N PHE A 158 -5.77 0.25 8.30
CA PHE A 158 -5.92 -0.86 7.37
C PHE A 158 -6.88 -1.89 7.97
N GLU A 159 -7.84 -2.37 7.19
CA GLU A 159 -8.67 -3.51 7.58
C GLU A 159 -8.79 -4.56 6.48
N PHE A 160 -8.66 -5.80 6.91
CA PHE A 160 -9.10 -6.97 6.17
C PHE A 160 -10.20 -7.66 6.97
N ILE A 161 -11.34 -8.02 6.34
CA ILE A 161 -12.41 -8.77 7.01
C ILE A 161 -13.00 -9.84 6.08
N SER A 162 -13.21 -11.03 6.61
CA SER A 162 -14.07 -12.07 6.02
C SER A 162 -14.97 -12.71 7.08
N PRO A 163 -16.25 -12.99 6.80
CA PRO A 163 -16.98 -12.57 5.61
C PRO A 163 -17.18 -11.04 5.60
N CYS A 164 -17.45 -10.46 4.42
CA CYS A 164 -17.86 -9.06 4.31
C CYS A 164 -19.24 -8.85 4.99
N LEU A 165 -19.35 -7.91 5.94
CA LEU A 165 -20.59 -7.54 6.68
C LEU A 165 -21.47 -6.59 5.79
N MET A 166 -22.80 -6.41 5.88
CA MET A 166 -23.83 -6.78 6.88
C MET A 166 -25.30 -6.64 6.35
N THR A 167 -25.71 -7.21 5.19
CA THR A 167 -27.15 -7.14 4.79
C THR A 167 -27.70 -8.34 4.06
N GLU A 168 -26.88 -9.14 3.38
CA GLU A 168 -27.36 -10.23 2.54
C GLU A 168 -26.62 -11.51 2.89
N ASN A 169 -27.32 -12.46 3.51
CA ASN A 169 -26.88 -13.84 3.77
C ASN A 169 -25.41 -13.97 4.22
N TRP A 170 -25.19 -13.93 5.54
CA TRP A 170 -23.90 -14.17 6.21
C TRP A 170 -23.04 -15.16 5.41
N GLY A 171 -22.16 -14.60 4.58
CA GLY A 171 -21.34 -15.37 3.67
C GLY A 171 -20.49 -16.35 4.47
N LYS A 172 -20.11 -17.46 3.85
CA LYS A 172 -19.08 -18.31 4.43
C LYS A 172 -17.80 -17.48 4.60
N THR A 173 -17.08 -17.70 5.70
CA THR A 173 -15.75 -17.14 5.91
C THR A 173 -14.77 -17.85 4.99
N ILE A 174 -13.82 -17.13 4.40
CA ILE A 174 -12.64 -17.78 3.83
C ILE A 174 -11.87 -18.53 4.93
N THR A 175 -11.00 -19.45 4.55
CA THR A 175 -10.17 -20.16 5.53
C THR A 175 -9.03 -19.28 6.02
N THR A 176 -8.53 -19.54 7.23
CA THR A 176 -7.37 -18.83 7.78
C THR A 176 -6.13 -18.89 6.88
N PRO A 177 -5.73 -20.05 6.32
CA PRO A 177 -4.58 -20.10 5.39
C PRO A 177 -4.79 -19.24 4.14
N GLU A 178 -6.02 -19.13 3.65
CA GLU A 178 -6.31 -18.31 2.49
C GLU A 178 -6.27 -16.81 2.81
N ALA A 179 -6.78 -16.43 3.99
CA ALA A 179 -6.67 -15.07 4.51
C ALA A 179 -5.20 -14.62 4.63
N VAL A 180 -4.32 -15.49 5.16
CA VAL A 180 -2.88 -15.22 5.26
C VAL A 180 -2.30 -14.90 3.90
N LYS A 181 -2.52 -15.75 2.88
CA LYS A 181 -2.00 -15.51 1.52
C LYS A 181 -2.47 -14.18 0.93
N ILE A 182 -3.75 -13.85 1.10
CA ILE A 182 -4.31 -12.59 0.58
C ILE A 182 -3.61 -11.40 1.23
N VAL A 183 -3.49 -11.45 2.55
CA VAL A 183 -2.96 -10.33 3.33
C VAL A 183 -1.43 -10.21 3.20
N GLU A 184 -0.69 -11.31 3.04
CA GLU A 184 0.76 -11.27 2.75
C GLU A 184 1.05 -10.80 1.32
N SER A 185 0.05 -10.80 0.43
CA SER A 185 0.20 -10.34 -0.96
C SER A 185 -0.03 -8.84 -1.18
N LEU A 186 -0.20 -8.06 -0.12
CA LEU A 186 -0.47 -6.64 -0.23
C LEU A 186 0.72 -5.90 -0.85
N GLN A 187 0.43 -5.08 -1.85
CA GLN A 187 1.40 -4.22 -2.53
C GLN A 187 0.82 -2.82 -2.75
N TYR A 188 1.71 -1.84 -2.89
CA TYR A 188 1.30 -0.51 -3.34
C TYR A 188 0.84 -0.57 -4.80
N LEU A 189 -0.34 -0.02 -5.10
CA LEU A 189 -0.84 0.04 -6.46
C LEU A 189 0.09 0.86 -7.36
N ASN A 190 0.76 1.87 -6.79
CA ASN A 190 1.70 2.75 -7.47
C ASN A 190 3.01 2.84 -6.64
N PRO A 191 3.95 1.89 -6.84
CA PRO A 191 5.17 1.77 -6.05
C PRO A 191 6.16 2.92 -6.27
#